data_AF-A0A8R2AES0-F1
#
_entry.id   AF-A0A8R2AES0-F1
#
_cell.length_a   1.000
_cell.length_b   1.000
_cell.length_c   1.000
_cell.angle_alpha   90.00
_cell.angle_beta   90.00
_cell.angle_gamma   90.00
#
_symmetry.space_group_name_H-M   'P 1'
#
loop_
_entity.id
_entity.type
_entity.pdbx_description
1 polymer ?
#
loop_
_entity_poly.entity_id
_entity_poly.type
_entity_poly.pdbx_seq_one_letter_code
_entity_poly.pdbx_strand_id
1 'polypeptide(L)'
;MDFGPLCAVPGCRTNTDIEDDDISFFQPLIENVNDWSSAAGVQLTEESKICERHFKPEDFIYPRLEVDGSIQVLKCLIPSALPTLMYEECTEE
;
A
#
# COMPACT_ATOMS: atom_id res chain seq x y z
N MET A 1 -21.32 -12.98 2.03
CA MET A 1 -20.36 -12.38 2.97
C MET A 1 -19.90 -11.10 2.31
N ASP A 2 -20.14 -9.96 2.95
CA ASP A 2 -19.71 -8.65 2.48
C ASP A 2 -18.24 -8.51 2.88
N PHE A 3 -17.33 -8.98 2.02
CA PHE A 3 -15.93 -8.68 2.19
C PHE A 3 -15.76 -7.26 1.64
N GLY A 4 -15.68 -6.28 2.55
CA GLY A 4 -15.36 -4.91 2.18
C GLY A 4 -14.09 -4.83 1.31
N PRO A 5 -13.89 -3.71 0.60
CA PRO A 5 -12.76 -3.57 -0.30
C PRO A 5 -11.44 -3.84 0.43
N LEU A 6 -10.57 -4.68 -0.18
CA LEU A 6 -9.25 -5.02 0.34
C LEU A 6 -8.33 -3.78 0.41
N CYS A 7 -8.49 -2.87 -0.55
CA CYS A 7 -7.81 -1.59 -0.60
C CYS A 7 -8.81 -0.43 -0.41
N ALA A 8 -8.50 0.49 0.48
CA ALA A 8 -9.33 1.65 0.81
C ALA A 8 -9.45 2.67 -0.33
N VAL A 9 -8.61 2.59 -1.37
CA VAL A 9 -8.69 3.48 -2.53
C VAL A 9 -9.88 3.08 -3.40
N PRO A 10 -10.88 3.97 -3.61
CA PRO A 10 -12.03 3.68 -4.45
C PRO A 10 -11.62 3.32 -5.88
N GLY A 11 -12.22 2.27 -6.44
CA GLY A 11 -11.90 1.82 -7.81
C GLY A 11 -10.55 1.12 -7.96
N CYS A 12 -9.82 0.85 -6.87
CA CYS A 12 -8.58 0.09 -6.93
C CYS A 12 -8.83 -1.32 -7.52
N ARG A 13 -8.01 -1.72 -8.49
CA ARG A 13 -8.13 -3.00 -9.20
C ARG A 13 -8.09 -4.21 -8.26
N THR A 14 -7.36 -4.11 -7.15
CA THR A 14 -7.27 -5.15 -6.12
C THR A 14 -8.61 -5.44 -5.44
N ASN A 15 -9.58 -4.52 -5.53
CA ASN A 15 -10.93 -4.74 -5.02
C ASN A 15 -11.83 -5.54 -5.98
N THR A 16 -11.43 -5.68 -7.25
CA THR A 16 -12.21 -6.35 -8.30
C THR A 16 -11.55 -7.60 -8.85
N ASP A 17 -10.22 -7.66 -8.79
CA ASP A 17 -9.39 -8.67 -9.43
C ASP A 17 -8.65 -9.45 -8.33
N ILE A 18 -9.21 -10.62 -7.96
CA ILE A 18 -8.74 -11.46 -6.85
C ILE A 18 -7.53 -12.33 -7.28
N GLU A 19 -7.10 -12.26 -8.55
CA GLU A 19 -6.06 -13.13 -9.11
C GLU A 19 -4.61 -12.70 -8.75
N ASP A 20 -4.41 -11.58 -8.04
CA ASP A 20 -3.10 -11.15 -7.53
C ASP A 20 -2.88 -11.66 -6.09
N ASP A 21 -2.53 -12.94 -5.95
CA ASP A 21 -2.24 -13.56 -4.63
C ASP A 21 -0.99 -12.99 -3.93
N ASP A 22 -0.12 -12.26 -4.64
CA ASP A 22 1.17 -11.74 -4.14
C ASP A 22 1.16 -10.23 -3.83
N ILE A 23 -0.01 -9.60 -3.68
CA ILE A 23 -0.08 -8.16 -3.41
C ILE A 23 0.08 -7.83 -1.92
N SER A 24 1.03 -6.95 -1.58
CA SER A 24 1.20 -6.48 -0.20
C SER A 24 0.25 -5.33 0.12
N PHE A 25 -0.25 -5.31 1.35
CA PHE A 25 -1.07 -4.23 1.89
C PHE A 25 -0.35 -3.53 3.05
N PHE A 26 -0.47 -2.21 3.09
CA PHE A 26 0.12 -1.36 4.10
C PHE A 26 -0.95 -0.53 4.79
N GLN A 27 -0.74 -0.24 6.06
CA GLN A 27 -1.61 0.60 6.88
C GLN A 27 -0.87 1.87 7.28
N PRO A 28 -1.55 3.03 7.29
CA PRO A 28 -0.97 4.24 7.85
C PRO A 28 -0.78 4.09 9.35
N LEU A 29 0.25 4.74 9.88
CA LEU A 29 0.36 4.99 11.30
C LEU A 29 -0.59 6.14 11.68
N ILE A 30 -1.00 6.19 12.95
CA ILE A 30 -1.87 7.26 13.46
C ILE A 30 -1.28 8.67 13.21
N GLU A 31 0.04 8.78 13.17
CA GLU A 31 0.74 10.03 12.90
C GLU A 31 0.67 10.50 11.44
N ASN A 32 0.54 9.58 10.47
CA ASN A 32 0.59 9.90 9.04
C ASN A 32 -0.73 9.62 8.30
N VAL A 33 -1.79 9.19 9.01
CA VAL A 33 -3.11 8.90 8.44
C VAL A 33 -3.72 10.08 7.69
N ASN A 34 -3.52 11.31 8.16
CA ASN A 34 -4.03 12.52 7.51
C ASN A 34 -3.30 12.83 6.20
N ASP A 35 -1.99 12.62 6.17
CA ASP A 35 -1.17 12.83 4.97
C ASP A 35 -1.49 11.76 3.93
N TRP A 36 -1.63 10.50 4.36
CA TRP A 36 -2.08 9.42 3.50
C TRP A 36 -3.49 9.66 2.97
N SER A 37 -4.41 10.17 3.80
CA SER A 37 -5.77 10.50 3.36
C SER A 37 -5.77 11.58 2.28
N SER A 38 -4.96 12.62 2.49
CA SER A 38 -4.80 13.73 1.54
C SER A 38 -4.19 13.25 0.23
N ALA A 39 -3.16 12.41 0.28
CA ALA A 39 -2.46 11.89 -0.89
C ALA A 39 -3.27 10.85 -1.67
N ALA A 40 -4.03 10.00 -0.97
CA ALA A 40 -4.94 9.02 -1.57
C ALA A 40 -6.28 9.61 -2.03
N GLY A 41 -6.59 10.87 -1.67
CA GLY A 41 -7.86 11.51 -2.02
C GLY A 41 -9.08 10.87 -1.36
N VAL A 42 -8.90 10.10 -0.28
CA VAL A 42 -9.94 9.39 0.46
C VAL A 42 -9.68 9.52 1.95
N GLN A 43 -10.72 9.61 2.76
CA GLN A 43 -10.58 9.64 4.22
C GLN A 43 -10.21 8.24 4.74
N LEU A 44 -8.98 8.08 5.21
CA LEU A 44 -8.46 6.84 5.77
C LEU A 44 -8.55 6.83 7.30
N THR A 45 -8.48 5.63 7.85
CA THR A 45 -8.28 5.33 9.28
C THR A 45 -7.00 4.52 9.47
N GLU A 46 -6.53 4.37 10.71
CA GLU A 46 -5.38 3.49 11.03
C GLU A 46 -5.63 2.01 10.68
N GLU A 47 -6.90 1.61 10.54
CA GLU A 47 -7.29 0.26 10.12
C GLU A 47 -7.36 0.11 8.60
N SER A 48 -7.39 1.24 7.86
CA SER A 48 -7.50 1.25 6.41
C SER A 48 -6.24 0.71 5.75
N LYS A 49 -6.42 -0.14 4.74
CA LYS A 49 -5.32 -0.78 4.01
C LYS A 49 -5.20 -0.20 2.61
N ILE A 50 -3.97 0.07 2.18
CA ILE A 50 -3.66 0.46 0.81
C ILE A 50 -2.68 -0.56 0.22
N CYS A 51 -2.97 -1.06 -0.98
CA CYS A 51 -2.08 -2.01 -1.64
C CYS A 51 -0.82 -1.33 -2.19
N GLU A 52 0.24 -2.11 -2.37
CA GLU A 52 1.54 -1.64 -2.85
C GLU A 52 1.51 -0.84 -4.17
N ARG A 53 0.50 -1.05 -5.02
CA ARG A 53 0.35 -0.34 -6.30
C ARG A 53 0.15 1.17 -6.17
N HIS A 54 -0.25 1.64 -4.99
CA HIS A 54 -0.38 3.07 -4.73
C HIS A 54 0.92 3.70 -4.22
N PHE A 55 2.00 2.95 -4.03
CA PHE A 55 3.28 3.52 -3.61
C PHE A 55 4.29 3.41 -4.74
N LYS A 56 5.29 4.29 -4.72
CA LYS A 56 6.33 4.23 -5.75
C LYS A 56 7.27 3.06 -5.44
N PRO A 57 7.92 2.46 -6.47
CA PRO A 57 8.93 1.43 -6.25
C PRO A 57 10.06 1.85 -5.31
N GLU A 58 10.41 3.15 -5.33
CA GLU A 58 11.44 3.77 -4.47
C GLU A 58 11.05 3.89 -2.99
N ASP A 59 9.76 3.78 -2.67
CA ASP A 59 9.26 3.85 -1.30
C ASP A 59 9.45 2.51 -0.54
N PHE A 60 9.81 1.43 -1.25
CA PHE A 60 9.95 0.11 -0.67
C PHE A 60 11.39 -0.20 -0.26
N ILE A 61 11.54 -0.68 0.98
CA ILE A 61 12.77 -1.25 1.50
C ILE A 61 12.56 -2.73 1.83
N TYR A 62 13.63 -3.50 1.73
CA TYR A 62 13.62 -4.96 1.90
C TYR A 62 14.59 -5.42 3.00
N PRO A 63 14.34 -5.07 4.27
CA PRO A 63 15.19 -5.49 5.37
C PRO A 63 15.22 -7.02 5.50
N ARG A 64 16.41 -7.54 5.79
CA ARG A 64 16.66 -8.96 6.06
C ARG A 64 16.69 -9.18 7.57
N LEU A 65 15.77 -9.98 8.09
CA LEU A 65 15.67 -10.33 9.50
C LEU A 65 15.99 -11.80 9.68
N GLU A 66 16.96 -12.10 10.54
CA GLU A 66 17.21 -13.47 10.98
C GLU A 66 16.33 -13.77 12.20
N VAL A 67 15.42 -14.73 12.06
CA VAL A 67 14.53 -15.19 13.13
C VAL A 67 14.66 -16.71 13.21
N ASP A 68 15.11 -17.21 14.36
CA ASP A 68 15.28 -18.64 14.63
C ASP A 68 16.15 -19.36 13.57
N GLY A 69 17.25 -18.71 13.15
CA GLY A 69 18.17 -19.24 12.13
C GLY A 69 17.65 -19.19 10.68
N SER A 70 16.46 -18.62 10.44
CA SER A 70 15.89 -18.41 9.11
C SER A 70 15.96 -16.93 8.72
N ILE A 71 16.41 -16.64 7.50
CA ILE A 71 16.41 -15.26 6.95
C ILE A 71 15.06 -14.99 6.30
N GLN A 72 14.35 -13.99 6.82
CA GLN A 72 13.12 -13.46 6.27
C GLN A 72 13.41 -12.11 5.60
N VAL A 73 12.89 -11.91 4.39
CA VAL A 73 12.91 -10.62 3.69
C VAL A 73 11.54 -10.00 3.87
N LEU A 74 11.46 -8.90 4.62
CA LEU A 74 10.21 -8.17 4.77
C LEU A 74 10.11 -7.08 3.70
N LYS A 75 8.91 -6.82 3.20
CA LYS A 75 8.63 -5.65 2.37
C LYS A 75 8.07 -4.56 3.28
N CYS A 76 8.76 -3.43 3.40
CA CYS A 76 8.35 -2.32 4.26
C CYS A 76 8.34 -1.01 3.46
N LEU A 77 7.46 -0.08 3.86
CA LEU A 77 7.49 1.29 3.35
C LEU A 77 8.45 2.13 4.18
N ILE A 78 9.14 3.07 3.52
CA ILE A 78 9.87 4.12 4.22
C ILE A 78 8.89 5.04 4.98
N PRO A 79 9.30 5.66 6.10
CA PRO A 79 8.39 6.48 6.92
C PRO A 79 7.75 7.66 6.17
N SER A 80 8.44 8.19 5.16
CA SER A 80 7.96 9.31 4.33
C SER A 80 7.14 8.88 3.11
N ALA A 81 6.89 7.58 2.93
CA ALA A 81 6.12 7.08 1.81
C ALA A 81 4.68 7.57 1.91
N LEU A 82 4.16 8.08 0.80
CA LEU A 82 2.76 8.50 0.67
C LEU A 82 2.11 7.73 -0.48
N PRO A 83 0.84 7.32 -0.33
CA PRO A 83 0.10 6.74 -1.42
C PRO A 83 -0.08 7.77 -2.54
N THR A 84 -0.21 7.28 -3.77
CA THR A 84 -0.38 8.05 -4.99
C THR A 84 -1.71 7.68 -5.62
N LEU A 85 -2.37 8.66 -6.23
CA LEU A 85 -3.71 8.48 -6.80
C LEU A 85 -3.70 7.45 -7.93
N MET A 86 -2.68 7.48 -8.80
CA MET A 86 -2.26 6.40 -9.68
C MET A 86 -0.80 6.68 -10.09
N TYR A 87 0.06 5.66 -10.12
CA TYR A 87 1.26 5.72 -10.96
C TYR A 87 0.83 5.35 -12.38
N GLU A 88 0.07 6.22 -13.04
CA GLU A 88 0.02 6.17 -14.50
C GLU A 88 1.32 6.85 -14.94
N GLU A 89 2.25 6.08 -15.51
CA GLU A 89 3.28 6.70 -16.34
C GLU A 89 2.54 7.59 -17.32
N CYS A 90 2.70 8.91 -17.23
CA CYS A 90 2.27 9.82 -18.28
C CYS A 90 3.07 9.44 -19.55
N THR A 91 2.59 8.48 -20.31
CA THR A 91 3.05 8.30 -21.68
C THR A 91 2.46 9.47 -22.47
N GLU A 92 3.23 10.55 -22.58
CA GLU A 92 2.97 11.61 -23.54
C GLU A 92 2.86 10.96 -24.93
N GLU A 93 1.68 11.08 -25.55
CA GLU A 93 1.40 10.71 -26.95
C GLU A 93 1.74 11.83 -27.92
#